data_AF-A0A2P2IF07-F1
#
_entry.id   AF-A0A2P2IF07-F1
#
_cell.length_a   1.000
_cell.length_b   1.000
_cell.length_c   1.000
_cell.angle_alpha   90.00
_cell.angle_beta   90.00
_cell.angle_gamma   90.00
#
_symmetry.space_group_name_H-M   'P 1'
#
loop_
_entity.id
_entity.type
_entity.pdbx_description
1 polymer ?
#
loop_
_entity_poly.entity_id
_entity_poly.type
_entity_poly.pdbx_seq_one_letter_code
_entity_poly.pdbx_strand_id
1 'polypeptide(L)'
;NDLLPSVELSVSEIILKPVQFLQPQHDTLTISNTGQISVQFAFINKLNDERCCKPWLKIHPMAGLIKPGTDCVVQLDIKVDHRSASALNSGAEQMYDILVLHLDGGKDFFITITGDYQRSCFGSSINALVNMNKPFSEVPVAQLIDLESSSPKFSLDLPYAIPKEMWYLVDHLHAHAQQSEGLFCRPGLNKEILEIRACLDAGAPSRVLPGSVHSVAEVLMLLLEALPEPVVPYTLYLPAVTAAKQGIDASKLVFDQMPPHHRNVFTYLMAFLKELLVHKEQNKLDAINLARAFGMLMLREPPAHLPFASNIKIDDADLRKQMFVHHFLVNEY
;
A
#
# COMPACT_ATOMS: atom_id res chain seq x y z
N ASN A 1 -33.35 -3.39 39.67
CA ASN A 1 -33.38 -4.26 38.48
C ASN A 1 -31.91 -4.62 38.19
N ASP A 2 -31.27 -5.27 39.15
CA ASP A 2 -29.82 -5.11 39.42
C ASP A 2 -28.94 -6.16 38.71
N LEU A 3 -29.52 -6.87 37.75
CA LEU A 3 -28.91 -7.99 37.03
C LEU A 3 -28.64 -7.68 35.54
N LEU A 4 -28.77 -6.42 35.11
CA LEU A 4 -28.46 -6.04 33.73
C LEU A 4 -26.94 -5.80 33.57
N PRO A 5 -26.34 -6.22 32.44
CA PRO A 5 -24.96 -5.87 32.09
C PRO A 5 -24.77 -4.35 32.07
N SER A 6 -23.77 -3.85 32.81
CA SER A 6 -23.45 -2.42 32.87
C SER A 6 -21.94 -2.22 32.77
N VAL A 7 -21.52 -1.43 31.78
CA VAL A 7 -20.13 -1.01 31.60
C VAL A 7 -20.05 0.49 31.39
N GLU A 8 -18.88 1.04 31.70
CA GLU A 8 -18.48 2.42 31.40
C GLU A 8 -17.26 2.37 30.48
N LEU A 9 -17.19 3.30 29.53
CA LEU A 9 -16.06 3.42 28.62
C LEU A 9 -15.21 4.62 29.05
N SER A 10 -13.88 4.48 29.04
CA SER A 10 -12.98 5.60 29.31
C SER A 10 -13.16 6.76 28.31
N VAL A 11 -13.52 6.42 27.07
CA VAL A 11 -13.77 7.35 25.97
C VAL A 11 -14.83 6.79 25.03
N SER A 12 -15.63 7.68 24.44
CA SER A 12 -16.56 7.35 23.33
C SER A 12 -16.12 7.95 21.99
N GLU A 13 -15.09 8.80 22.01
CA GLU A 13 -14.50 9.42 20.83
C GLU A 13 -12.97 9.40 20.96
N ILE A 14 -12.29 9.00 19.90
CA ILE A 14 -10.84 8.95 19.80
C ILE A 14 -10.42 9.80 18.60
N ILE A 15 -9.67 10.87 18.87
CA ILE A 15 -9.15 11.78 17.86
C ILE A 15 -7.67 11.45 17.66
N LEU A 16 -7.37 10.85 16.52
CA LEU A 16 -6.03 10.43 16.14
C LEU A 16 -5.15 11.65 15.85
N LYS A 17 -3.85 11.54 16.21
CA LYS A 17 -2.83 12.48 15.73
C LYS A 17 -2.68 12.33 14.21
N PRO A 18 -2.13 13.33 13.49
CA PRO A 18 -1.93 13.24 12.05
C PRO A 18 -1.30 11.91 11.64
N VAL A 19 -2.04 11.13 10.85
CA VAL A 19 -1.66 9.77 10.45
C VAL A 19 -0.90 9.83 9.14
N GLN A 20 0.20 9.10 9.06
CA GLN A 20 1.07 9.07 7.88
C GLN A 20 1.20 7.64 7.35
N PHE A 21 1.50 7.51 6.07
CA PHE A 21 1.75 6.21 5.44
C PHE A 21 2.89 5.45 6.13
N LEU A 22 2.64 4.18 6.47
CA LEU A 22 3.54 3.24 7.17
C LEU A 22 4.02 3.65 8.56
N GLN A 23 3.49 4.72 9.14
CA GLN A 23 3.80 5.12 10.51
C GLN A 23 2.70 4.67 11.48
N PRO A 24 2.89 3.58 12.25
CA PRO A 24 1.88 3.09 13.16
C PRO A 24 1.65 4.06 14.31
N GLN A 25 0.40 4.16 14.75
CA GLN A 25 -0.01 4.79 16.00
C GLN A 25 -0.76 3.77 16.86
N HIS A 26 -0.67 3.93 18.18
CA HIS A 26 -1.34 3.08 19.14
C HIS A 26 -2.18 3.95 20.05
N ASP A 27 -3.42 3.54 20.29
CA ASP A 27 -4.31 4.15 21.27
C ASP A 27 -5.00 3.07 22.11
N THR A 28 -5.62 3.45 23.22
CA THR A 28 -6.32 2.51 24.09
C THR A 28 -7.66 3.03 24.58
N LEU A 29 -8.58 2.10 24.72
CA LEU A 29 -9.91 2.28 25.30
C LEU A 29 -10.03 1.33 26.49
N THR A 30 -10.54 1.80 27.61
CA THR A 30 -10.84 0.94 28.77
C THR A 30 -12.34 0.72 28.88
N ILE A 31 -12.74 -0.54 29.01
CA ILE A 31 -14.11 -0.97 29.31
C ILE A 31 -14.13 -1.40 30.78
N SER A 32 -14.85 -0.66 31.61
CA SER A 32 -14.96 -0.92 33.05
C SER A 32 -16.31 -1.52 33.38
N ASN A 33 -16.33 -2.72 33.99
CA ASN A 33 -17.59 -3.34 34.40
C ASN A 33 -18.06 -2.76 35.75
N THR A 34 -19.02 -1.84 35.67
CA THR A 34 -19.64 -1.16 36.82
C THR A 34 -20.87 -1.89 37.36
N GLY A 35 -21.27 -3.00 36.74
CA GLY A 35 -22.38 -3.84 37.15
C GLY A 35 -22.03 -4.87 38.24
N GLN A 36 -23.04 -5.65 38.64
CA GLN A 36 -22.91 -6.71 39.66
C GLN A 36 -22.65 -8.10 39.07
N ILE A 37 -22.73 -8.25 37.74
CA ILE A 37 -22.54 -9.51 37.01
C ILE A 37 -21.38 -9.41 36.02
N SER A 38 -20.78 -10.55 35.66
CA SER A 38 -19.79 -10.59 34.59
C SER A 38 -20.42 -10.19 33.26
N VAL A 39 -19.72 -9.38 32.48
CA VAL A 39 -20.19 -8.87 31.19
C VAL A 39 -19.35 -9.46 30.07
N GLN A 40 -20.00 -10.07 29.08
CA GLN A 40 -19.36 -10.46 27.83
C GLN A 40 -19.54 -9.34 26.81
N PHE A 41 -18.45 -8.98 26.14
CA PHE A 41 -18.46 -7.97 25.08
C PHE A 41 -17.86 -8.52 23.79
N ALA A 42 -18.26 -7.93 22.66
CA ALA A 42 -17.65 -8.15 21.36
C ALA A 42 -17.76 -6.90 20.48
N PHE A 43 -16.73 -6.63 19.69
CA PHE A 43 -16.81 -5.68 18.57
C PHE A 43 -17.45 -6.37 17.38
N ILE A 44 -18.62 -5.87 16.96
CA ILE A 44 -19.43 -6.48 15.91
C ILE A 44 -19.37 -5.66 14.62
N ASN A 45 -19.77 -6.30 13.51
CA ASN A 45 -19.88 -5.63 12.22
C ASN A 45 -21.02 -4.62 12.22
N LYS A 46 -20.81 -3.51 11.50
CA LYS A 46 -21.89 -2.57 11.16
C LYS A 46 -22.86 -3.22 10.19
N LEU A 47 -24.08 -2.69 10.11
CA LEU A 47 -25.07 -3.13 9.11
C LEU A 47 -24.48 -3.03 7.69
N ASN A 48 -24.47 -4.16 6.98
CA ASN A 48 -23.92 -4.34 5.63
C ASN A 48 -22.39 -4.36 5.51
N ASP A 49 -21.64 -4.23 6.61
CA ASP A 49 -20.18 -4.34 6.57
C ASP A 49 -19.72 -5.78 6.81
N GLU A 50 -18.74 -6.22 6.04
CA GLU A 50 -18.09 -7.52 6.23
C GLU A 50 -17.10 -7.52 7.41
N ARG A 51 -16.69 -6.33 7.88
CA ARG A 51 -15.68 -6.15 8.93
C ARG A 51 -16.18 -5.16 10.00
N CYS A 52 -15.71 -5.35 11.22
CA CYS A 52 -15.99 -4.46 12.35
C CYS A 52 -15.35 -3.08 12.21
N CYS A 53 -14.18 -3.01 11.56
CA CYS A 53 -13.41 -1.79 11.39
C CYS A 53 -12.77 -1.68 10.00
N LYS A 54 -12.37 -0.46 9.64
CA LYS A 54 -11.66 -0.15 8.40
C LYS A 54 -10.27 -0.80 8.34
N PRO A 55 -9.70 -1.04 7.14
CA PRO A 55 -8.44 -1.76 6.98
C PRO A 55 -7.22 -1.14 7.68
N TRP A 56 -7.25 0.16 7.97
CA TRP A 56 -6.19 0.90 8.65
C TRP A 56 -6.25 0.80 10.18
N LEU A 57 -7.24 0.11 10.74
CA LEU A 57 -7.44 -0.07 12.18
C LEU A 57 -7.45 -1.55 12.55
N LYS A 58 -6.82 -1.90 13.67
CA LYS A 58 -6.95 -3.21 14.32
C LYS A 58 -7.30 -3.03 15.79
N ILE A 59 -8.09 -3.96 16.33
CA ILE A 59 -8.65 -3.89 17.68
C ILE A 59 -8.28 -5.17 18.42
N HIS A 60 -7.70 -5.06 19.61
CA HIS A 60 -7.28 -6.20 20.42
C HIS A 60 -7.49 -5.96 21.93
N PRO A 61 -8.25 -6.79 22.66
CA PRO A 61 -9.03 -7.92 22.17
C PRO A 61 -10.32 -7.48 21.45
N MET A 62 -10.77 -8.31 20.51
CA MET A 62 -12.04 -8.12 19.77
C MET A 62 -13.28 -8.50 20.58
N ALA A 63 -13.11 -9.37 21.58
CA ALA A 63 -14.17 -9.85 22.45
C ALA A 63 -13.56 -10.33 23.78
N GLY A 64 -14.35 -10.35 24.84
CA GLY A 64 -13.87 -10.78 26.14
C GLY A 64 -14.95 -10.86 27.20
N LEU A 65 -14.55 -11.31 28.39
CA LEU A 65 -15.39 -11.38 29.59
C LEU A 65 -14.76 -10.49 30.67
N ILE A 66 -15.54 -9.57 31.22
CA ILE A 66 -15.10 -8.63 32.26
C ILE A 66 -15.84 -8.95 33.55
N LYS A 67 -15.10 -9.23 34.62
CA LYS A 67 -15.69 -9.53 35.94
C LYS A 67 -16.19 -8.23 36.59
N PRO A 68 -17.17 -8.30 37.52
CA PRO A 68 -17.62 -7.13 38.28
C PRO A 68 -16.46 -6.38 38.94
N GLY A 69 -16.43 -5.05 38.80
CA GLY A 69 -15.40 -4.20 39.39
C GLY A 69 -14.01 -4.32 38.76
N THR A 70 -13.91 -4.90 37.56
CA THR A 70 -12.66 -5.02 36.80
C THR A 70 -12.75 -4.33 35.45
N ASP A 71 -11.58 -4.10 34.85
CA ASP A 71 -11.43 -3.39 33.59
C ASP A 71 -10.86 -4.32 32.50
N CYS A 72 -11.21 -4.02 31.26
CA CYS A 72 -10.54 -4.55 30.07
C CYS A 72 -9.96 -3.39 29.26
N VAL A 73 -8.65 -3.43 28.99
CA VAL A 73 -7.99 -2.48 28.10
C VAL A 73 -7.99 -3.05 26.68
N VAL A 74 -8.63 -2.32 25.77
CA VAL A 74 -8.66 -2.56 24.33
C VAL A 74 -7.59 -1.70 23.67
N GLN A 75 -6.66 -2.35 22.98
CA GLN A 75 -5.64 -1.74 22.15
C GLN A 75 -6.18 -1.49 20.74
N LEU A 76 -5.90 -0.30 20.24
CA LEU A 76 -6.21 0.13 18.88
C LEU A 76 -4.88 0.38 18.16
N ASP A 77 -4.60 -0.43 17.13
CA ASP A 77 -3.43 -0.25 16.28
C ASP A 77 -3.86 0.42 14.96
N ILE A 78 -3.39 1.64 14.75
CA ILE A 78 -3.68 2.43 13.56
C ILE A 78 -2.48 2.39 12.64
N LYS A 79 -2.64 1.92 11.40
CA LYS A 79 -1.59 1.95 10.39
C LYS A 79 -2.19 2.03 8.99
N VAL A 80 -1.85 3.11 8.27
CA VAL A 80 -2.12 3.19 6.83
C VAL A 80 -1.00 2.45 6.09
N ASP A 81 -1.37 1.47 5.27
CA ASP A 81 -0.46 0.67 4.45
C ASP A 81 -0.91 0.67 2.98
N HIS A 82 -0.27 -0.13 2.12
CA HIS A 82 -0.56 -0.16 0.68
C HIS A 82 -2.03 -0.47 0.36
N ARG A 83 -2.79 -1.09 1.29
CA ARG A 83 -4.19 -1.48 1.08
C ARG A 83 -5.18 -0.35 1.32
N SER A 84 -4.81 0.65 2.11
CA SER A 84 -5.70 1.76 2.50
C SER A 84 -5.23 3.12 1.98
N ALA A 85 -3.94 3.27 1.66
CA ALA A 85 -3.37 4.55 1.22
C ALA A 85 -4.07 5.15 0.00
N SER A 86 -4.41 4.34 -1.00
CA SER A 86 -5.04 4.85 -2.22
C SER A 86 -6.45 5.39 -1.99
N ALA A 87 -7.27 4.69 -1.21
CA ALA A 87 -8.63 5.13 -0.89
C ALA A 87 -8.62 6.45 -0.10
N LEU A 88 -7.66 6.61 0.83
CA LEU A 88 -7.47 7.84 1.58
C LEU A 88 -6.89 8.99 0.72
N ASN A 89 -5.96 8.70 -0.20
CA ASN A 89 -5.41 9.69 -1.13
C ASN A 89 -6.49 10.27 -2.05
N SER A 90 -7.27 9.38 -2.69
CA SER A 90 -8.34 9.72 -3.64
C SER A 90 -9.60 10.28 -2.99
N GLY A 91 -9.68 10.30 -1.66
CA GLY A 91 -10.85 10.74 -0.91
C GLY A 91 -12.05 9.79 -1.00
N ALA A 92 -11.87 8.61 -1.59
CA ALA A 92 -12.88 7.54 -1.58
C ALA A 92 -13.13 7.01 -0.16
N GLU A 93 -12.13 7.11 0.71
CA GLU A 93 -12.26 6.86 2.14
C GLU A 93 -11.75 8.07 2.93
N GLN A 94 -12.34 8.28 4.11
CA GLN A 94 -11.88 9.25 5.10
C GLN A 94 -11.30 8.51 6.30
N MET A 95 -10.41 9.17 7.04
CA MET A 95 -9.86 8.63 8.28
C MET A 95 -10.89 8.74 9.41
N TYR A 96 -11.97 7.97 9.26
CA TYR A 96 -13.15 7.98 10.10
C TYR A 96 -13.75 6.58 10.18
N ASP A 97 -14.07 6.13 11.40
CA ASP A 97 -14.79 4.88 11.61
C ASP A 97 -15.67 4.95 12.87
N ILE A 98 -16.72 4.14 12.90
CA ILE A 98 -17.52 3.90 14.11
C ILE A 98 -17.40 2.43 14.48
N LEU A 99 -16.91 2.17 15.69
CA LEU A 99 -16.88 0.83 16.26
C LEU A 99 -18.16 0.57 17.05
N VAL A 100 -18.72 -0.64 16.88
CA VAL A 100 -19.89 -1.09 17.62
C VAL A 100 -19.44 -2.12 18.65
N LEU A 101 -19.41 -1.72 19.92
CA LEU A 101 -19.16 -2.59 21.05
C LEU A 101 -20.51 -3.11 21.57
N HIS A 102 -20.76 -4.40 21.35
CA HIS A 102 -21.96 -5.10 21.79
C HIS A 102 -21.72 -5.77 23.15
N LEU A 103 -22.70 -5.66 24.04
CA LEU A 103 -22.75 -6.42 25.29
C LEU A 103 -23.80 -7.52 25.20
N ASP A 104 -23.44 -8.75 25.56
CA ASP A 104 -24.41 -9.86 25.59
C ASP A 104 -25.49 -9.58 26.66
N GLY A 105 -26.75 -9.60 26.25
CA GLY A 105 -27.90 -9.20 27.09
C GLY A 105 -27.92 -7.73 27.51
N GLY A 106 -27.10 -6.88 26.89
CA GLY A 106 -26.96 -5.46 27.20
C GLY A 106 -27.23 -4.54 26.02
N LYS A 107 -26.81 -3.28 26.15
CA LYS A 107 -26.89 -2.25 25.10
C LYS A 107 -25.61 -2.21 24.27
N ASP A 108 -25.71 -1.63 23.08
CA ASP A 108 -24.55 -1.33 22.24
C ASP A 108 -23.93 0.03 22.60
N PHE A 109 -22.61 0.12 22.45
CA PHE A 109 -21.86 1.35 22.54
C PHE A 109 -21.22 1.67 21.19
N PHE A 110 -21.30 2.93 20.79
CA PHE A 110 -20.73 3.43 19.55
C PHE A 110 -19.51 4.28 19.88
N ILE A 111 -18.33 3.83 19.44
CA ILE A 111 -17.07 4.54 19.65
C ILE A 111 -16.65 5.14 18.31
N THR A 112 -16.52 6.46 18.27
CA THR A 112 -16.13 7.17 17.05
C THR A 112 -14.62 7.33 17.02
N ILE A 113 -14.01 7.03 15.88
CA ILE A 113 -12.59 7.22 15.63
C ILE A 113 -12.47 8.22 14.47
N THR A 114 -11.80 9.33 14.72
CA THR A 114 -11.58 10.41 13.75
C THR A 114 -10.09 10.70 13.63
N GLY A 115 -9.63 11.06 12.45
CA GLY A 115 -8.24 11.43 12.23
C GLY A 115 -8.04 12.30 11.01
N ASP A 116 -6.85 12.86 10.89
CA ASP A 116 -6.39 13.52 9.68
C ASP A 116 -5.29 12.68 9.04
N TYR A 117 -5.46 12.32 7.76
CA TYR A 117 -4.46 11.56 7.01
C TYR A 117 -3.60 12.51 6.18
N GLN A 118 -2.31 12.56 6.54
CA GLN A 118 -1.29 13.25 5.76
C GLN A 118 -0.93 12.37 4.56
N ARG A 119 -1.56 12.72 3.44
CA ARG A 119 -1.39 12.02 2.16
C ARG A 119 0.08 11.94 1.76
N SER A 120 0.37 10.89 1.00
CA SER A 120 1.72 10.59 0.52
C SER A 120 1.66 10.19 -0.95
N CYS A 121 2.76 10.35 -1.70
CA CYS A 121 2.86 9.86 -3.07
C CYS A 121 2.64 8.33 -3.17
N PHE A 122 2.84 7.61 -2.06
CA PHE A 122 2.45 6.22 -1.90
C PHE A 122 0.93 6.10 -1.82
N GLY A 123 0.35 5.22 -2.64
CA GLY A 123 -1.10 5.10 -2.79
C GLY A 123 -1.65 5.85 -4.00
N SER A 124 -0.85 6.68 -4.67
CA SER A 124 -1.29 7.41 -5.86
C SER A 124 -1.01 6.66 -7.16
N SER A 125 -1.89 6.84 -8.16
CA SER A 125 -1.74 6.18 -9.46
C SER A 125 -0.55 6.73 -10.25
N ILE A 126 0.00 5.91 -11.16
CA ILE A 126 1.03 6.36 -12.11
C ILE A 126 0.52 7.59 -12.87
N ASN A 127 -0.74 7.57 -13.33
CA ASN A 127 -1.36 8.68 -14.06
C ASN A 127 -1.42 9.97 -13.23
N ALA A 128 -1.75 9.89 -11.94
CA ALA A 128 -1.75 11.07 -11.09
C ALA A 128 -0.33 11.60 -10.89
N LEU A 129 0.64 10.73 -10.56
CA LEU A 129 2.01 11.13 -10.25
C LEU A 129 2.75 11.76 -11.44
N VAL A 130 2.55 11.26 -12.66
CA VAL A 130 3.16 11.86 -13.87
C VAL A 130 2.63 13.26 -14.19
N ASN A 131 1.45 13.61 -13.66
CA ASN A 131 0.81 14.92 -13.82
C ASN A 131 1.12 15.89 -12.66
N MET A 132 1.98 15.52 -11.70
CA MET A 132 2.34 16.38 -10.56
C MET A 132 3.74 16.97 -10.72
N ASN A 133 3.81 18.26 -11.04
CA ASN A 133 5.06 19.02 -11.22
C ASN A 133 5.55 19.77 -9.95
N LYS A 134 4.85 19.59 -8.82
CA LYS A 134 5.23 20.13 -7.52
C LYS A 134 5.49 18.99 -6.52
N PRO A 135 6.15 19.29 -5.38
CA PRO A 135 6.18 18.38 -4.24
C PRO A 135 4.78 17.85 -3.92
N PHE A 136 4.66 16.56 -3.59
CA PHE A 136 3.36 15.93 -3.33
C PHE A 136 2.61 16.64 -2.18
N SER A 137 3.35 17.03 -1.14
CA SER A 137 2.86 17.80 0.01
C SER A 137 2.27 19.17 -0.33
N GLU A 138 2.57 19.72 -1.51
CA GLU A 138 2.02 20.99 -2.00
C GLU A 138 0.80 20.83 -2.92
N VAL A 139 0.47 19.59 -3.32
CA VAL A 139 -0.65 19.31 -4.22
C VAL A 139 -1.97 19.46 -3.45
N PRO A 140 -2.88 20.36 -3.87
CA PRO A 140 -4.19 20.48 -3.23
C PRO A 140 -4.98 19.18 -3.31
N VAL A 141 -5.72 18.87 -2.24
CA VAL A 141 -6.57 17.68 -2.13
C VAL A 141 -7.50 17.53 -3.32
N ALA A 142 -8.20 18.61 -3.69
CA ALA A 142 -9.14 18.59 -4.81
C ALA A 142 -8.45 18.28 -6.15
N GLN A 143 -7.21 18.71 -6.34
CA GLN A 143 -6.43 18.41 -7.54
C GLN A 143 -6.03 16.93 -7.57
N LEU A 144 -5.57 16.37 -6.45
CA LEU A 144 -5.25 14.95 -6.36
C LEU A 144 -6.48 14.08 -6.64
N ILE A 145 -7.63 14.39 -6.03
CA ILE A 145 -8.89 13.67 -6.27
C ILE A 145 -9.28 13.70 -7.76
N ASP A 146 -9.14 14.86 -8.42
CA ASP A 146 -9.39 14.98 -9.86
C ASP A 146 -8.43 14.13 -10.70
N LEU A 147 -7.13 14.14 -10.36
CA LEU A 147 -6.09 13.36 -11.04
C LEU A 147 -6.26 11.84 -10.89
N GLU A 148 -6.82 11.38 -9.78
CA GLU A 148 -7.14 9.96 -9.55
C GLU A 148 -8.48 9.54 -10.21
N SER A 149 -9.24 10.49 -10.77
CA SER A 149 -10.49 10.19 -11.46
C SER A 149 -10.22 9.56 -12.84
N SER A 150 -11.24 8.89 -13.40
CA SER A 150 -11.12 8.29 -14.74
C SER A 150 -10.98 9.31 -15.88
N SER A 151 -11.32 10.58 -15.64
CA SER A 151 -11.30 11.66 -16.64
C SER A 151 -10.84 12.98 -16.01
N PRO A 152 -9.54 13.09 -15.67
CA PRO A 152 -8.98 14.25 -14.97
C PRO A 152 -9.05 15.52 -15.82
N LYS A 153 -9.35 16.65 -15.17
CA LYS A 153 -9.39 17.99 -15.76
C LYS A 153 -8.09 18.76 -15.55
N PHE A 154 -7.36 18.47 -14.48
CA PHE A 154 -6.11 19.15 -14.10
C PHE A 154 -4.84 18.47 -14.63
N SER A 155 -4.93 17.75 -15.75
CA SER A 155 -3.77 17.12 -16.40
C SER A 155 -2.81 18.16 -16.96
N LEU A 156 -1.51 17.84 -16.94
CA LEU A 156 -0.49 18.67 -17.58
C LEU A 156 -0.58 18.53 -19.10
N ASP A 157 -0.30 19.61 -19.83
CA ASP A 157 -0.17 19.56 -21.30
C ASP A 157 0.96 18.60 -21.72
N LEU A 158 2.02 18.53 -20.90
CA LEU A 158 3.13 17.60 -21.07
C LEU A 158 3.41 16.90 -19.73
N PRO A 159 2.80 15.74 -19.47
CA PRO A 159 3.09 14.94 -18.29
C PRO A 159 4.52 14.37 -18.34
N TYR A 160 5.07 14.04 -17.17
CA TYR A 160 6.35 13.33 -17.12
C TYR A 160 6.24 11.93 -17.76
N ALA A 161 7.34 11.45 -18.32
CA ALA A 161 7.38 10.10 -18.89
C ALA A 161 7.16 9.02 -17.82
N ILE A 162 7.69 9.27 -16.61
CA ILE A 162 7.57 8.42 -15.40
C ILE A 162 7.36 9.31 -14.16
N PRO A 163 6.81 8.78 -13.06
CA PRO A 163 6.75 9.50 -11.78
C PRO A 163 8.13 9.97 -11.32
N LYS A 164 8.25 11.24 -10.94
CA LYS A 164 9.52 11.82 -10.47
C LYS A 164 10.05 11.11 -9.22
N GLU A 165 9.16 10.61 -8.37
CA GLU A 165 9.49 9.86 -7.16
C GLU A 165 10.21 8.54 -7.49
N MET A 166 9.75 7.83 -8.53
CA MET A 166 10.45 6.64 -9.04
C MET A 166 11.80 7.00 -9.64
N TRP A 167 11.87 8.14 -10.36
CA TRP A 167 13.13 8.63 -10.91
C TRP A 167 14.17 8.90 -9.82
N TYR A 168 13.83 9.62 -8.74
CA TYR A 168 14.75 9.88 -7.64
C TYR A 168 15.28 8.60 -6.99
N LEU A 169 14.40 7.61 -6.77
CA LEU A 169 14.79 6.33 -6.18
C LEU A 169 15.74 5.55 -7.10
N VAL A 170 15.41 5.44 -8.38
CA VAL A 170 16.21 4.70 -9.36
C VAL A 170 17.53 5.41 -9.66
N ASP A 171 17.53 6.74 -9.79
CA ASP A 171 18.75 7.53 -10.00
C ASP A 171 19.74 7.37 -8.84
N HIS A 172 19.23 7.42 -7.61
CA HIS A 172 20.04 7.16 -6.42
C HIS A 172 20.63 5.74 -6.41
N LEU A 173 19.82 4.72 -6.72
CA LEU A 173 20.31 3.34 -6.76
C LEU A 173 21.30 3.11 -7.89
N HIS A 174 21.05 3.67 -9.07
CA HIS A 174 21.95 3.58 -10.21
C HIS A 174 23.33 4.16 -9.88
N ALA A 175 23.38 5.29 -9.16
CA ALA A 175 24.63 5.94 -8.78
C ALA A 175 25.40 5.22 -7.64
N HIS A 176 24.72 4.51 -6.74
CA HIS A 176 25.34 4.05 -5.48
C HIS A 176 25.25 2.54 -5.21
N ALA A 177 24.38 1.80 -5.90
CA ALA A 177 24.07 0.40 -5.56
C ALA A 177 24.77 -0.65 -6.43
N GLN A 178 25.59 -0.23 -7.42
CA GLN A 178 26.20 -1.14 -8.41
C GLN A 178 27.01 -2.29 -7.81
N GLN A 179 27.62 -2.10 -6.63
CA GLN A 179 28.44 -3.10 -5.94
C GLN A 179 27.76 -3.68 -4.70
N SER A 180 26.49 -3.36 -4.46
CA SER A 180 25.81 -3.70 -3.21
C SER A 180 25.14 -5.07 -3.27
N GLU A 181 25.68 -6.02 -2.49
CA GLU A 181 25.10 -7.36 -2.38
C GLU A 181 23.76 -7.38 -1.66
N GLY A 182 22.81 -8.18 -2.18
CA GLY A 182 21.51 -8.37 -1.55
C GLY A 182 20.53 -7.21 -1.73
N LEU A 183 20.76 -6.34 -2.72
CA LEU A 183 19.77 -5.34 -3.15
C LEU A 183 18.43 -6.03 -3.50
N PHE A 184 17.30 -5.43 -3.11
CA PHE A 184 15.93 -5.98 -3.23
C PHE A 184 15.64 -7.28 -2.46
N CYS A 185 16.63 -7.88 -1.80
CA CYS A 185 16.46 -9.09 -0.98
C CYS A 185 16.59 -8.82 0.52
N ARG A 186 17.40 -7.84 0.90
CA ARG A 186 17.59 -7.42 2.30
C ARG A 186 16.66 -6.24 2.61
N PRO A 187 15.98 -6.25 3.77
CA PRO A 187 15.20 -5.11 4.19
C PRO A 187 16.11 -3.92 4.53
N GLY A 188 15.64 -2.74 4.25
CA GLY A 188 16.14 -1.48 4.77
C GLY A 188 15.77 -1.26 6.23
N LEU A 189 16.29 -0.16 6.77
CA LEU A 189 15.99 0.26 8.13
C LEU A 189 14.69 1.07 8.13
N ASN A 190 13.74 0.71 8.99
CA ASN A 190 12.44 1.38 9.05
C ASN A 190 12.55 2.91 9.22
N LYS A 191 13.50 3.38 10.04
CA LYS A 191 13.79 4.81 10.20
C LYS A 191 14.18 5.47 8.88
N GLU A 192 15.07 4.86 8.11
CA GLU A 192 15.51 5.37 6.81
C GLU A 192 14.36 5.35 5.79
N ILE A 193 13.54 4.30 5.79
CA ILE A 193 12.36 4.20 4.92
C ILE A 193 11.40 5.38 5.15
N LEU A 194 11.14 5.73 6.42
CA LEU A 194 10.28 6.87 6.77
C LEU A 194 10.91 8.21 6.37
N GLU A 195 12.23 8.37 6.53
CA GLU A 195 12.95 9.58 6.10
C GLU A 195 12.93 9.74 4.56
N ILE A 196 13.19 8.67 3.81
CA ILE A 196 13.15 8.69 2.34
C ILE A 196 11.73 9.01 1.86
N ARG A 197 10.69 8.39 2.43
CA ARG A 197 9.29 8.70 2.12
C ARG A 197 9.00 10.19 2.31
N ALA A 198 9.36 10.74 3.47
CA ALA A 198 9.14 12.16 3.77
C ALA A 198 9.89 13.05 2.76
N CYS A 199 11.10 12.66 2.34
CA CYS A 199 11.83 13.35 1.27
C CYS A 199 11.08 13.32 -0.06
N LEU A 200 10.52 12.17 -0.47
CA LEU A 200 9.74 12.07 -1.71
C LEU A 200 8.46 12.92 -1.66
N ASP A 201 7.74 12.89 -0.54
CA ASP A 201 6.53 13.71 -0.33
C ASP A 201 6.85 15.22 -0.38
N ALA A 202 8.04 15.60 0.08
CA ALA A 202 8.58 16.97 0.00
C ALA A 202 9.24 17.31 -1.36
N GLY A 203 9.15 16.42 -2.36
CA GLY A 203 9.66 16.66 -3.72
C GLY A 203 11.16 16.41 -3.92
N ALA A 204 11.80 15.67 -3.00
CA ALA A 204 13.20 15.28 -3.01
C ALA A 204 14.16 16.46 -3.33
N PRO A 205 14.34 17.39 -2.39
CA PRO A 205 15.11 18.63 -2.61
C PRO A 205 16.60 18.41 -2.90
N SER A 206 17.12 17.21 -2.59
CA SER A 206 18.50 16.78 -2.86
C SER A 206 18.48 15.59 -3.83
N ARG A 207 19.46 15.54 -4.74
CA ARG A 207 19.70 14.36 -5.60
C ARG A 207 20.14 13.13 -4.81
N VAL A 208 20.76 13.33 -3.65
CA VAL A 208 21.15 12.25 -2.75
C VAL A 208 20.05 12.07 -1.71
N LEU A 209 19.41 10.90 -1.74
CA LEU A 209 18.40 10.49 -0.77
C LEU A 209 19.07 10.06 0.54
N PRO A 210 18.39 10.22 1.70
CA PRO A 210 18.92 9.73 2.97
C PRO A 210 18.90 8.19 3.03
N GLY A 211 19.70 7.63 3.92
CA GLY A 211 19.70 6.20 4.22
C GLY A 211 20.55 5.34 3.28
N SER A 212 20.55 4.03 3.54
CA SER A 212 21.29 3.04 2.78
C SER A 212 20.61 2.70 1.45
N VAL A 213 21.38 2.16 0.50
CA VAL A 213 20.83 1.63 -0.77
C VAL A 213 19.80 0.52 -0.57
N HIS A 214 19.86 -0.23 0.54
CA HIS A 214 18.85 -1.23 0.87
C HIS A 214 17.52 -0.59 1.26
N SER A 215 17.56 0.51 2.02
CA SER A 215 16.37 1.29 2.34
C SER A 215 15.78 1.98 1.12
N VAL A 216 16.60 2.56 0.25
CA VAL A 216 16.11 3.15 -1.02
C VAL A 216 15.50 2.08 -1.93
N ALA A 217 16.10 0.89 -2.00
CA ALA A 217 15.56 -0.24 -2.76
C ALA A 217 14.22 -0.73 -2.20
N GLU A 218 14.09 -0.84 -0.87
CA GLU A 218 12.82 -1.20 -0.24
C GLU A 218 11.75 -0.13 -0.46
N VAL A 219 12.10 1.15 -0.39
CA VAL A 219 11.17 2.26 -0.67
C VAL A 219 10.66 2.20 -2.12
N LEU A 220 11.51 1.85 -3.10
CA LEU A 220 11.05 1.61 -4.47
C LEU A 220 10.06 0.45 -4.55
N MET A 221 10.33 -0.66 -3.85
CA MET A 221 9.40 -1.79 -3.81
C MET A 221 8.07 -1.41 -3.15
N LEU A 222 8.10 -0.67 -2.03
CA LEU A 222 6.92 -0.17 -1.33
C LEU A 222 6.11 0.79 -2.19
N LEU A 223 6.77 1.63 -3.00
CA LEU A 223 6.08 2.54 -3.91
C LEU A 223 5.34 1.77 -4.99
N LEU A 224 5.95 0.74 -5.56
CA LEU A 224 5.33 -0.15 -6.55
C LEU A 224 4.18 -0.97 -5.95
N GLU A 225 4.36 -1.48 -4.72
CA GLU A 225 3.32 -2.20 -3.98
C GLU A 225 2.11 -1.31 -3.68
N ALA A 226 2.36 -0.04 -3.34
CA ALA A 226 1.32 0.92 -2.98
C ALA A 226 0.59 1.56 -4.16
N LEU A 227 1.00 1.30 -5.42
CA LEU A 227 0.23 1.77 -6.58
C LEU A 227 -1.19 1.19 -6.53
N PRO A 228 -2.26 1.96 -6.78
CA PRO A 228 -3.61 1.40 -6.89
C PRO A 228 -3.73 0.43 -8.05
N GLU A 229 -3.25 0.83 -9.23
CA GLU A 229 -3.14 0.00 -10.42
C GLU A 229 -1.67 -0.47 -10.56
N PRO A 230 -1.39 -1.78 -10.64
CA PRO A 230 -0.03 -2.28 -10.81
C PRO A 230 0.60 -1.80 -12.12
N VAL A 231 1.93 -1.87 -12.22
CA VAL A 231 2.64 -1.45 -13.45
C VAL A 231 2.12 -2.19 -14.67
N VAL A 232 1.88 -3.50 -14.56
CA VAL A 232 1.07 -4.25 -15.54
C VAL A 232 -0.38 -4.17 -15.07
N PRO A 233 -1.26 -3.41 -15.77
CA PRO A 233 -2.64 -3.22 -15.35
C PRO A 233 -3.38 -4.55 -15.07
N TYR A 234 -4.32 -4.53 -14.14
CA TYR A 234 -5.11 -5.69 -13.74
C TYR A 234 -5.85 -6.33 -14.91
N THR A 235 -6.28 -5.53 -15.89
CA THR A 235 -6.91 -6.03 -17.13
C THR A 235 -5.95 -6.87 -17.99
N LEU A 236 -4.64 -6.66 -17.85
CA LEU A 236 -3.57 -7.39 -18.54
C LEU A 236 -2.94 -8.50 -17.68
N TYR A 237 -3.37 -8.68 -16.42
CA TYR A 237 -2.83 -9.72 -15.55
C TYR A 237 -2.96 -11.13 -16.15
N LEU A 238 -4.18 -11.56 -16.48
CA LEU A 238 -4.45 -12.88 -17.05
C LEU A 238 -3.77 -13.08 -18.42
N PRO A 239 -3.82 -12.11 -19.36
CA PRO A 239 -3.01 -12.13 -20.57
C PRO A 239 -1.51 -12.32 -20.29
N ALA A 240 -0.94 -11.58 -19.34
CA ALA A 240 0.49 -11.62 -19.02
C ALA A 240 0.94 -13.00 -18.52
N VAL A 241 0.25 -13.56 -17.52
CA VAL A 241 0.62 -14.88 -16.97
C VAL A 241 0.33 -16.02 -17.94
N THR A 242 -0.60 -15.84 -18.88
CA THR A 242 -0.83 -16.81 -19.97
C THR A 242 0.31 -16.74 -21.00
N ALA A 243 0.66 -15.52 -21.44
CA ALA A 243 1.74 -15.26 -22.37
C ALA A 243 3.11 -15.71 -21.82
N ALA A 244 3.32 -15.63 -20.51
CA ALA A 244 4.54 -16.09 -19.84
C ALA A 244 4.89 -17.55 -20.16
N LYS A 245 3.90 -18.43 -20.34
CA LYS A 245 4.13 -19.82 -20.73
C LYS A 245 4.39 -20.03 -22.23
N GLN A 246 3.99 -19.05 -23.04
CA GLN A 246 4.10 -19.10 -24.50
C GLN A 246 5.43 -18.54 -25.00
N GLY A 247 6.10 -17.70 -24.18
CA GLY A 247 7.43 -17.17 -24.45
C GLY A 247 7.46 -15.64 -24.61
N ILE A 248 8.62 -15.13 -25.01
CA ILE A 248 8.88 -13.69 -25.13
C ILE A 248 7.95 -13.01 -26.15
N ASP A 249 7.70 -13.61 -27.33
CA ASP A 249 6.90 -12.96 -28.37
C ASP A 249 5.46 -12.71 -27.91
N ALA A 250 4.85 -13.68 -27.22
CA ALA A 250 3.53 -13.49 -26.60
C ALA A 250 3.58 -12.45 -25.49
N SER A 251 4.67 -12.40 -24.71
CA SER A 251 4.83 -11.41 -23.64
C SER A 251 4.94 -9.99 -24.20
N LYS A 252 5.65 -9.81 -25.33
CA LYS A 252 5.75 -8.54 -26.07
C LYS A 252 4.37 -8.04 -26.52
N LEU A 253 3.49 -8.92 -27.00
CA LEU A 253 2.12 -8.54 -27.36
C LEU A 253 1.31 -7.97 -26.18
N VAL A 254 1.57 -8.45 -24.95
CA VAL A 254 0.94 -7.91 -23.73
C VAL A 254 1.55 -6.57 -23.35
N PHE A 255 2.88 -6.45 -23.42
CA PHE A 255 3.58 -5.17 -23.28
C PHE A 255 3.04 -4.13 -24.28
N ASP A 256 2.75 -4.56 -25.51
CA ASP A 256 2.15 -3.76 -26.58
C ASP A 256 0.73 -3.28 -26.35
N GLN A 257 0.05 -3.83 -25.37
CA GLN A 257 -1.28 -3.38 -24.95
C GLN A 257 -1.24 -2.47 -23.72
N MET A 258 -0.08 -2.31 -23.07
CA MET A 258 0.02 -1.46 -21.89
C MET A 258 -0.21 0.01 -22.23
N PRO A 259 -0.97 0.76 -21.37
CA PRO A 259 -1.11 2.20 -21.49
C PRO A 259 0.26 2.91 -21.50
N PRO A 260 0.41 4.07 -22.17
CA PRO A 260 1.70 4.71 -22.37
C PRO A 260 2.50 4.93 -21.08
N HIS A 261 1.89 5.49 -20.03
CA HIS A 261 2.60 5.75 -18.77
C HIS A 261 3.00 4.47 -18.03
N HIS A 262 2.14 3.44 -18.04
CA HIS A 262 2.45 2.12 -17.48
C HIS A 262 3.61 1.46 -18.22
N ARG A 263 3.59 1.53 -19.55
CA ARG A 263 4.67 1.02 -20.40
C ARG A 263 5.99 1.74 -20.16
N ASN A 264 5.96 3.07 -20.04
CA ASN A 264 7.17 3.85 -19.74
C ASN A 264 7.78 3.44 -18.40
N VAL A 265 6.96 3.28 -17.35
CA VAL A 265 7.43 2.80 -16.05
C VAL A 265 7.99 1.38 -16.16
N PHE A 266 7.30 0.47 -16.87
CA PHE A 266 7.79 -0.88 -17.11
C PHE A 266 9.17 -0.87 -17.79
N THR A 267 9.30 -0.15 -18.91
CA THR A 267 10.56 -0.03 -19.67
C THR A 267 11.66 0.57 -18.82
N TYR A 268 11.36 1.62 -18.05
CA TYR A 268 12.34 2.27 -17.18
C TYR A 268 12.88 1.32 -16.11
N LEU A 269 11.99 0.57 -15.44
CA LEU A 269 12.37 -0.41 -14.44
C LEU A 269 13.21 -1.54 -15.06
N MET A 270 12.80 -2.09 -16.21
CA MET A 270 13.56 -3.15 -16.88
C MET A 270 14.95 -2.68 -17.32
N ALA A 271 15.07 -1.46 -17.85
CA ALA A 271 16.35 -0.88 -18.23
C ALA A 271 17.28 -0.77 -17.01
N PHE A 272 16.77 -0.26 -15.89
CA PHE A 272 17.53 -0.17 -14.64
C PHE A 272 17.93 -1.55 -14.08
N LEU A 273 17.02 -2.52 -14.06
CA LEU A 273 17.34 -3.87 -13.58
C LEU A 273 18.36 -4.58 -14.49
N LYS A 274 18.28 -4.38 -15.81
CA LYS A 274 19.31 -4.86 -16.75
C LYS A 274 20.67 -4.24 -16.45
N GLU A 275 20.73 -2.94 -16.18
CA GLU A 275 21.98 -2.26 -15.82
C GLU A 275 22.60 -2.85 -14.55
N LEU A 276 21.80 -3.14 -13.51
CA LEU A 276 22.31 -3.81 -12.32
C LEU A 276 22.90 -5.21 -12.63
N LEU A 277 22.31 -5.94 -13.57
CA LEU A 277 22.77 -7.27 -13.99
C LEU A 277 24.09 -7.23 -14.77
N VAL A 278 24.46 -6.09 -15.36
CA VAL A 278 25.81 -5.89 -15.94
C VAL A 278 26.89 -6.03 -14.87
N HIS A 279 26.57 -5.68 -13.62
CA HIS A 279 27.47 -5.73 -12.46
C HIS A 279 27.28 -6.97 -11.57
N LYS A 280 26.64 -8.03 -12.07
CA LYS A 280 26.32 -9.25 -11.29
C LYS A 280 27.53 -9.91 -10.61
N GLU A 281 28.72 -9.78 -11.19
CA GLU A 281 29.94 -10.34 -10.59
C GLU A 281 30.32 -9.62 -9.28
N GLN A 282 29.96 -8.34 -9.14
CA GLN A 282 30.20 -7.53 -7.95
C GLN A 282 29.03 -7.58 -6.97
N ASN A 283 27.80 -7.33 -7.44
CA ASN A 283 26.61 -7.23 -6.57
C ASN A 283 25.88 -8.55 -6.33
N LYS A 284 26.29 -9.65 -7.00
CA LYS A 284 25.71 -10.99 -6.85
C LYS A 284 24.21 -11.07 -7.19
N LEU A 285 23.66 -10.10 -7.91
CA LEU A 285 22.28 -10.13 -8.38
C LEU A 285 22.14 -11.11 -9.54
N ASP A 286 21.00 -11.80 -9.57
CA ASP A 286 20.63 -12.69 -10.67
C ASP A 286 19.24 -12.33 -11.21
N ALA A 287 19.06 -12.55 -12.51
CA ALA A 287 17.84 -12.20 -13.21
C ALA A 287 16.61 -12.94 -12.68
N ILE A 288 16.79 -14.17 -12.16
CA ILE A 288 15.71 -15.00 -11.65
C ILE A 288 15.13 -14.39 -10.36
N ASN A 289 15.99 -13.98 -9.42
CA ASN A 289 15.55 -13.35 -8.18
C ASN A 289 14.99 -11.95 -8.40
N LEU A 290 15.59 -11.14 -9.27
CA LEU A 290 15.02 -9.85 -9.64
C LEU A 290 13.64 -10.00 -10.29
N ALA A 291 13.49 -10.93 -11.24
CA ALA A 291 12.21 -11.20 -11.88
C ALA A 291 11.17 -11.71 -10.88
N ARG A 292 11.58 -12.50 -9.87
CA ARG A 292 10.69 -12.95 -8.80
C ARG A 292 10.19 -11.78 -7.97
N ALA A 293 11.10 -10.94 -7.46
CA ALA A 293 10.75 -9.79 -6.64
C ALA A 293 9.84 -8.81 -7.39
N PHE A 294 10.23 -8.39 -8.59
CA PHE A 294 9.46 -7.42 -9.38
C PHE A 294 8.21 -8.02 -10.01
N GLY A 295 8.18 -9.31 -10.31
CA GLY A 295 6.98 -10.00 -10.79
C GLY A 295 5.82 -9.91 -9.78
N MET A 296 6.12 -10.06 -8.49
CA MET A 296 5.10 -9.95 -7.43
C MET A 296 4.56 -8.53 -7.25
N LEU A 297 5.39 -7.52 -7.52
CA LEU A 297 5.02 -6.11 -7.36
C LEU A 297 4.27 -5.57 -8.60
N MET A 298 4.76 -5.91 -9.79
CA MET A 298 4.31 -5.37 -11.06
C MET A 298 3.12 -6.13 -11.66
N LEU A 299 2.93 -7.41 -11.34
CA LEU A 299 1.83 -8.24 -11.81
C LEU A 299 1.01 -8.76 -10.61
N ARG A 300 0.05 -7.95 -10.16
CA ARG A 300 -0.83 -8.31 -9.06
C ARG A 300 -2.14 -8.90 -9.56
N GLU A 301 -2.66 -9.86 -8.80
CA GLU A 301 -3.98 -10.43 -9.08
C GLU A 301 -5.07 -9.37 -8.90
N PRO A 302 -6.04 -9.30 -9.83
CA PRO A 302 -7.18 -8.39 -9.70
C PRO A 302 -7.95 -8.66 -8.41
N PRO A 303 -8.23 -7.63 -7.59
CA PRO A 303 -9.11 -7.76 -6.45
C PRO A 303 -10.48 -8.35 -6.84
N ALA A 304 -11.03 -9.23 -6.00
CA ALA A 304 -12.26 -9.98 -6.30
C ALA A 304 -13.50 -9.12 -6.59
N HIS A 305 -13.51 -7.86 -6.15
CA HIS A 305 -14.61 -6.93 -6.39
C HIS A 305 -14.58 -6.30 -7.79
N LEU A 306 -13.51 -6.47 -8.57
CA LEU A 306 -13.42 -5.92 -9.92
C LEU A 306 -14.20 -6.79 -10.92
N PRO A 307 -14.88 -6.17 -11.92
CA PRO A 307 -15.80 -6.89 -12.80
C PRO A 307 -15.13 -7.91 -13.72
N PHE A 308 -13.83 -7.73 -13.99
CA PHE A 308 -13.01 -8.63 -14.81
C PHE A 308 -12.15 -9.58 -13.96
N ALA A 309 -12.30 -9.57 -12.62
CA ALA A 309 -11.61 -10.53 -11.77
C ALA A 309 -12.14 -11.93 -12.07
N SER A 310 -11.28 -12.79 -12.61
CA SER A 310 -11.63 -14.17 -12.91
C SER A 310 -11.45 -15.03 -11.67
N ASN A 311 -12.42 -15.89 -11.35
CA ASN A 311 -12.24 -16.97 -10.36
C ASN A 311 -11.35 -18.13 -10.87
N ILE A 312 -10.68 -17.94 -12.01
CA ILE A 312 -9.80 -18.93 -12.60
C ILE A 312 -8.55 -19.01 -11.73
N LYS A 313 -8.38 -20.14 -11.05
CA LYS A 313 -7.11 -20.46 -10.39
C LYS A 313 -6.05 -20.68 -11.46
N ILE A 314 -4.96 -19.93 -11.35
CA ILE A 314 -3.83 -20.01 -12.26
C ILE A 314 -2.76 -20.85 -11.58
N ASP A 315 -2.53 -22.07 -12.07
CA ASP A 315 -1.49 -22.94 -11.54
C ASP A 315 -0.12 -22.27 -11.70
N ASP A 316 0.68 -22.30 -10.63
CA ASP A 316 2.01 -21.68 -10.56
C ASP A 316 2.00 -20.18 -10.89
N ALA A 317 0.97 -19.44 -10.46
CA ALA A 317 0.81 -18.01 -10.75
C ALA A 317 2.09 -17.20 -10.49
N ASP A 318 2.75 -17.40 -9.35
CA ASP A 318 3.96 -16.65 -8.98
C ASP A 318 5.15 -16.98 -9.88
N LEU A 319 5.29 -18.24 -10.30
CA LEU A 319 6.28 -18.64 -11.29
C LEU A 319 6.00 -17.98 -12.64
N ARG A 320 4.73 -17.88 -13.06
CA ARG A 320 4.36 -17.21 -14.31
C ARG A 320 4.60 -15.71 -14.26
N LYS A 321 4.32 -15.05 -13.12
CA LYS A 321 4.66 -13.64 -12.89
C LYS A 321 6.17 -13.42 -13.02
N GLN A 322 6.96 -14.29 -12.40
CA GLN A 322 8.42 -14.30 -12.52
C GLN A 322 8.87 -14.51 -13.98
N MET A 323 8.35 -15.53 -14.67
CA MET A 323 8.70 -15.81 -16.07
C MET A 323 8.41 -14.62 -16.98
N PHE A 324 7.26 -13.97 -16.80
CA PHE A 324 6.88 -12.79 -17.59
C PHE A 324 7.94 -11.69 -17.46
N VAL A 325 8.29 -11.28 -16.24
CA VAL A 325 9.33 -10.25 -16.02
C VAL A 325 10.69 -10.72 -16.50
N HIS A 326 11.04 -11.99 -16.26
CA HIS A 326 12.32 -12.57 -16.67
C HIS A 326 12.52 -12.49 -18.18
N HIS A 327 11.46 -12.69 -18.99
CA HIS A 327 11.53 -12.53 -20.45
C HIS A 327 12.07 -11.16 -20.84
N PHE A 328 11.64 -10.08 -20.18
CA PHE A 328 12.09 -8.73 -20.49
C PHE A 328 13.48 -8.42 -19.92
N LEU A 329 13.92 -9.09 -18.85
CA LEU A 329 15.28 -8.91 -18.31
C LEU A 329 16.37 -9.52 -19.18
N VAL A 330 16.09 -10.65 -19.85
CA VAL A 330 17.12 -11.40 -20.60
C VAL A 330 17.02 -11.27 -22.12
N ASN A 331 15.99 -10.58 -22.63
CA ASN A 331 15.80 -10.37 -24.07
C ASN A 331 15.68 -8.88 -24.42
N GLU A 332 16.00 -8.53 -25.65
CA GLU A 332 15.67 -7.24 -26.26
C GLU A 332 14.20 -7.19 -26.68
N TYR A 333 13.56 -6.03 -26.50
CA TYR A 333 12.13 -5.89 -26.78
C TYR A 333 11.72 -4.49 -27.21
#